data_AF-A0A7S0E137-F1
#
_entry.id   AF-A0A7S0E137-F1
#
_cell.length_a   1.000
_cell.length_b   1.000
_cell.length_c   1.000
_cell.angle_alpha   90.00
_cell.angle_beta   90.00
_cell.angle_gamma   90.00
#
_symmetry.space_group_name_H-M   'P 1'
#
loop_
_entity.id
_entity.type
_entity.pdbx_description
1 polymer ?
#
loop_
_entity_poly.entity_id
_entity_poly.type
_entity_poly.pdbx_seq_one_letter_code
_entity_poly.pdbx_strand_id
1 'polypeptide(L)'
;PLLLFNMHQPFITEASVADWNDNKKADFVNHVSGTVSAAQNPSESDNILHRELYELLQMGMLGKITHEKVAECLSALGEKVPKEMIEESLCDVLWLVGEEAVELKDSKPELKGSLASLANQILSHKVANADLLKERVSEEVLQEMALIKSA
;
A
#
# COMPACT_ATOMS: atom_id res chain seq x y z
N PRO A 1 -27.21 -5.13 -0.89
CA PRO A 1 -27.32 -3.89 -0.07
C PRO A 1 -25.98 -3.13 -0.11
N LEU A 2 -25.90 -2.12 -0.97
CA LEU A 2 -24.73 -1.24 -1.09
C LEU A 2 -24.72 -0.32 0.14
N LEU A 3 -23.79 -0.56 1.05
CA LEU A 3 -23.53 0.35 2.16
C LEU A 3 -22.97 1.65 1.56
N LEU A 4 -23.72 2.73 1.74
CA LEU A 4 -23.28 4.10 1.49
C LEU A 4 -22.15 4.41 2.47
N PHE A 5 -20.91 4.07 2.09
CA PHE A 5 -19.74 4.69 2.69
C PHE A 5 -19.84 6.19 2.44
N ASN A 6 -19.74 7.01 3.49
CA ASN A 6 -19.42 8.43 3.32
C ASN A 6 -18.11 8.50 2.53
N MET A 7 -18.19 8.67 1.21
CA MET A 7 -17.03 8.66 0.33
C MET A 7 -16.29 9.99 0.48
N HIS A 8 -15.50 10.11 1.55
CA HIS A 8 -14.32 10.95 1.47
C HIS A 8 -13.49 10.42 0.31
N GLN A 9 -13.28 11.26 -0.70
CA GLN A 9 -12.38 10.93 -1.80
C GLN A 9 -11.02 10.57 -1.21
N PRO A 10 -10.36 9.51 -1.71
CA PRO A 10 -9.01 9.20 -1.27
C PRO A 10 -8.08 10.37 -1.57
N PHE A 11 -7.08 10.58 -0.72
CA PHE A 11 -6.07 11.60 -0.94
C PHE A 11 -5.26 11.27 -2.20
N ILE A 12 -4.94 9.99 -2.35
CA ILE A 12 -4.23 9.46 -3.52
C ILE A 12 -5.23 9.24 -4.66
N THR A 13 -4.95 9.91 -5.76
CA THR A 13 -5.57 9.76 -7.08
C THR A 13 -4.49 9.89 -8.15
N GLU A 14 -4.73 9.42 -9.38
CA GLU A 14 -3.77 9.60 -10.49
C GLU A 14 -3.35 11.07 -10.67
N ALA A 15 -4.29 12.01 -10.53
CA ALA A 15 -4.01 13.45 -10.64
C ALA A 15 -3.13 13.94 -9.48
N SER A 16 -3.36 13.45 -8.25
CA SER A 16 -2.57 13.86 -7.09
C SER A 16 -1.11 13.41 -7.15
N VAL A 17 -0.81 12.33 -7.89
CA VAL A 17 0.53 11.73 -7.93
C VAL A 17 1.36 12.15 -9.15
N ALA A 18 0.78 12.88 -10.10
CA ALA A 18 1.46 13.30 -11.33
C ALA A 18 2.72 14.16 -11.07
N ASP A 19 2.74 14.93 -10.00
CA ASP A 19 3.83 15.80 -9.54
C ASP A 19 4.32 15.41 -8.13
N TRP A 20 4.32 14.10 -7.83
CA TRP A 20 4.69 13.57 -6.52
C TRP A 20 6.09 14.00 -6.05
N ASN A 21 6.15 14.59 -4.85
CA ASN A 21 7.35 15.11 -4.20
C ASN A 21 7.27 14.98 -2.67
N ASP A 22 8.32 15.38 -1.95
CA ASP A 22 8.38 15.27 -0.49
C ASP A 22 7.31 16.08 0.25
N ASN A 23 6.86 17.20 -0.31
CA ASN A 23 5.76 17.97 0.28
C ASN A 23 4.46 17.18 0.19
N LYS A 24 4.18 16.55 -0.97
CA LYS A 24 3.00 15.69 -1.13
C LYS A 24 3.03 14.46 -0.25
N LYS A 25 4.22 13.86 -0.04
CA LYS A 25 4.44 12.80 0.95
C LYS A 25 4.04 13.30 2.34
N ALA A 26 4.51 14.47 2.77
CA ALA A 26 4.17 15.03 4.07
C ALA A 26 2.67 15.34 4.20
N ASP A 27 2.05 15.89 3.16
CA ASP A 27 0.62 16.20 3.13
C ASP A 27 -0.23 14.93 3.24
N PHE A 28 0.12 13.88 2.48
CA PHE A 28 -0.52 12.57 2.59
C PHE A 28 -0.40 12.01 4.01
N VAL A 29 0.82 11.95 4.56
CA VAL A 29 1.06 11.40 5.90
C VAL A 29 0.25 12.17 6.95
N ASN A 30 0.22 13.50 6.88
CA ASN A 30 -0.55 14.33 7.79
C ASN A 30 -2.06 14.13 7.62
N HIS A 31 -2.54 14.03 6.38
CA HIS A 31 -3.95 13.79 6.07
C HIS A 31 -4.41 12.44 6.61
N VAL A 32 -3.72 11.36 6.25
CA VAL A 32 -4.12 10.00 6.63
C VAL A 32 -4.04 9.83 8.15
N SER A 33 -2.91 10.18 8.78
CA SER A 33 -2.78 10.05 10.24
C SER A 33 -3.78 10.91 10.99
N GLY A 34 -4.06 12.14 10.52
CA GLY A 34 -5.08 13.01 11.10
C GLY A 34 -6.50 12.46 10.96
N THR A 35 -6.82 11.88 9.80
CA THR A 35 -8.16 11.33 9.52
C THR A 35 -8.40 10.01 10.27
N VAL A 36 -7.38 9.14 10.34
CA VAL A 36 -7.40 7.90 11.15
C VAL A 36 -7.59 8.25 12.64
N SER A 37 -6.89 9.27 13.13
CA SER A 37 -6.99 9.71 14.54
C SER A 37 -8.33 10.40 14.86
N ALA A 38 -8.99 11.00 13.87
CA ALA A 38 -10.27 11.68 14.02
C ALA A 38 -11.50 10.76 13.85
N ALA A 39 -11.28 9.52 13.45
CA ALA A 39 -12.35 8.53 13.26
C ALA A 39 -13.10 8.26 14.58
N GLN A 40 -14.39 7.96 14.48
CA GLN A 40 -15.27 7.82 15.64
C GLN A 40 -15.13 6.46 16.32
N ASN A 41 -14.62 5.45 15.59
CA ASN A 41 -14.46 4.09 16.07
C ASN A 41 -13.34 3.36 15.32
N PRO A 42 -12.82 2.24 15.86
CA PRO A 42 -11.70 1.51 15.25
C PRO A 42 -11.99 1.01 13.83
N SER A 43 -13.20 0.52 13.56
CA SER A 43 -13.55 0.02 12.22
C SER A 43 -13.52 1.14 11.17
N GLU A 44 -13.87 2.37 11.55
CA GLU A 44 -13.75 3.53 10.66
C GLU A 44 -12.28 3.88 10.41
N SER A 45 -11.43 3.89 11.45
CA SER A 45 -9.98 4.07 11.31
C SER A 45 -9.37 3.06 10.33
N ASP A 46 -9.72 1.78 10.50
CA ASP A 46 -9.21 0.68 9.67
C ASP A 46 -9.64 0.85 8.21
N ASN A 47 -10.91 1.19 7.97
CA ASN A 47 -11.43 1.41 6.62
C ASN A 47 -10.77 2.60 5.91
N ILE A 48 -10.51 3.70 6.64
CA ILE A 48 -9.78 4.86 6.09
C ILE A 48 -8.37 4.42 5.72
N LEU A 49 -7.65 3.79 6.66
CA LEU A 49 -6.27 3.39 6.43
C LEU A 49 -6.17 2.40 5.26
N HIS A 50 -7.00 1.36 5.23
CA HIS A 50 -7.06 0.38 4.16
C HIS A 50 -7.29 1.04 2.79
N ARG A 51 -8.23 1.99 2.69
CA ARG A 51 -8.49 2.72 1.43
C ARG A 51 -7.28 3.52 0.97
N GLU A 52 -6.68 4.31 1.85
CA GLU A 52 -5.55 5.18 1.49
C GLU A 52 -4.30 4.36 1.13
N LEU A 53 -4.08 3.24 1.82
CA LEU A 53 -3.00 2.30 1.50
C LEU A 53 -3.22 1.62 0.14
N TYR A 54 -4.47 1.24 -0.17
CA TYR A 54 -4.82 0.63 -1.46
C TYR A 54 -4.47 1.55 -2.62
N GLU A 55 -4.91 2.81 -2.55
CA GLU A 55 -4.66 3.78 -3.61
C GLU A 55 -3.14 4.07 -3.76
N LEU A 56 -2.41 4.21 -2.64
CA LEU A 56 -0.96 4.41 -2.67
C LEU A 56 -0.22 3.24 -3.33
N LEU A 57 -0.57 2.00 -2.95
CA LEU A 57 0.03 0.80 -3.51
C LEU A 57 -0.34 0.62 -4.99
N GLN A 58 -1.59 0.91 -5.37
CA GLN A 58 -2.04 0.86 -6.76
C GLN A 58 -1.26 1.87 -7.64
N MET A 59 -1.05 3.10 -7.16
CA MET A 59 -0.22 4.09 -7.87
C MET A 59 1.24 3.64 -7.99
N GLY A 60 1.77 2.91 -6.99
CA GLY A 60 3.07 2.26 -7.04
C GLY A 60 3.13 1.15 -8.11
N MET A 61 2.11 0.30 -8.15
CA MET A 61 1.99 -0.79 -9.11
C MET A 61 1.94 -0.30 -10.56
N LEU A 62 1.19 0.78 -10.80
CA LEU A 62 1.06 1.44 -12.09
C LEU A 62 2.30 2.27 -12.49
N GLY A 63 3.34 2.30 -11.65
CA GLY A 63 4.58 3.05 -11.90
C GLY A 63 4.41 4.57 -11.85
N LYS A 64 3.30 5.08 -11.30
CA LYS A 64 3.05 6.52 -11.13
C LYS A 64 3.83 7.09 -9.96
N ILE A 65 4.07 6.27 -8.93
CA ILE A 65 5.00 6.53 -7.85
C ILE A 65 6.06 5.42 -7.87
N THR A 66 7.33 5.78 -7.77
CA THR A 66 8.42 4.81 -7.65
C THR A 66 8.28 3.99 -6.36
N HIS A 67 8.58 2.69 -6.39
CA HIS A 67 8.43 1.80 -5.23
C HIS A 67 9.19 2.28 -3.98
N GLU A 68 10.36 2.88 -4.15
CA GLU A 68 11.14 3.49 -3.05
C GLU A 68 10.33 4.60 -2.35
N LYS A 69 9.80 5.56 -3.11
CA LYS A 69 8.94 6.63 -2.57
C LYS A 69 7.67 6.11 -1.91
N VAL A 70 7.08 5.02 -2.41
CA VAL A 70 5.95 4.37 -1.73
C VAL A 70 6.39 3.84 -0.36
N ALA A 71 7.51 3.13 -0.30
CA ALA A 71 8.03 2.59 0.96
C ALA A 71 8.44 3.68 1.96
N GLU A 72 9.07 4.77 1.51
CA GLU A 72 9.33 5.95 2.34
C GLU A 72 8.05 6.55 2.92
N CYS A 73 7.01 6.66 2.08
CA CYS A 73 5.71 7.20 2.47
C CYS A 73 5.05 6.34 3.55
N LEU A 74 5.07 5.02 3.35
CA LEU A 74 4.54 4.06 4.32
C LEU A 74 5.34 4.06 5.63
N SER A 75 6.67 4.18 5.56
CA SER A 75 7.55 4.29 6.73
C SER A 75 7.20 5.54 7.55
N ALA A 76 7.08 6.70 6.89
CA ALA A 76 6.67 7.94 7.55
C ALA A 76 5.24 7.89 8.13
N LEU A 77 4.32 7.16 7.49
CA LEU A 77 2.99 6.93 8.02
C LEU A 77 3.01 6.02 9.25
N GLY A 78 3.84 4.98 9.25
CA GLY A 78 4.02 4.05 10.38
C GLY A 78 4.63 4.68 11.63
N GLU A 79 5.24 5.86 11.51
CA GLU A 79 5.67 6.66 12.68
C GLU A 79 4.49 7.38 13.37
N LYS A 80 3.34 7.54 12.68
CA LYS A 80 2.18 8.30 13.16
C LYS A 80 0.94 7.46 13.45
N VAL A 81 0.86 6.27 12.85
CA VAL A 81 -0.25 5.32 13.00
C VAL A 81 0.23 4.14 13.86
N PRO A 82 -0.60 3.57 14.75
CA PRO A 82 -0.21 2.39 15.52
C PRO A 82 0.34 1.28 14.63
N LYS A 83 1.47 0.71 15.04
CA LYS A 83 2.22 -0.27 14.24
C LYS A 83 1.38 -1.48 13.83
N GLU A 84 0.63 -2.06 14.76
CA GLU A 84 -0.22 -3.23 14.48
C GLU A 84 -1.26 -2.92 13.40
N MET A 85 -1.89 -1.74 13.48
CA MET A 85 -2.92 -1.30 12.52
C MET A 85 -2.37 -1.11 11.11
N ILE A 86 -1.19 -0.48 10.97
CA ILE A 86 -0.56 -0.30 9.66
C ILE A 86 -0.04 -1.61 9.08
N GLU A 87 0.53 -2.50 9.91
CA GLU A 87 1.04 -3.79 9.45
C GLU A 87 -0.10 -4.70 8.95
N GLU A 88 -1.19 -4.83 9.71
CA GLU A 88 -2.37 -5.62 9.30
C GLU A 88 -3.00 -5.06 8.02
N SER A 89 -3.29 -3.76 8.00
CA SER A 89 -3.92 -3.13 6.83
C SER A 89 -3.03 -3.21 5.59
N LEU A 90 -1.71 -3.05 5.74
CA LEU A 90 -0.78 -3.13 4.61
C LEU A 90 -0.71 -4.55 4.05
N CYS A 91 -0.74 -5.58 4.90
CA CYS A 91 -0.75 -6.96 4.46
C CYS A 91 -2.03 -7.32 3.70
N ASP A 92 -3.20 -6.91 4.21
CA ASP A 92 -4.48 -7.15 3.54
C ASP A 92 -4.54 -6.46 2.17
N VAL A 93 -4.08 -5.22 2.11
CA VAL A 93 -4.06 -4.44 0.86
C VAL A 93 -3.05 -5.01 -0.14
N LEU A 94 -1.86 -5.41 0.31
CA LEU A 94 -0.86 -6.03 -0.57
C LEU A 94 -1.36 -7.35 -1.14
N TRP A 95 -2.10 -8.13 -0.36
CA TRP A 95 -2.77 -9.32 -0.85
C TRP A 95 -3.78 -8.96 -1.95
N LEU A 96 -4.68 -8.00 -1.69
CA LEU A 96 -5.70 -7.57 -2.66
C LEU A 96 -5.08 -7.07 -3.98
N VAL A 97 -4.14 -6.14 -3.89
CA VAL A 97 -3.44 -5.60 -5.07
C VAL A 97 -2.64 -6.69 -5.79
N GLY A 98 -2.15 -7.69 -5.05
CA GLY A 98 -1.48 -8.85 -5.60
C GLY A 98 -2.40 -9.77 -6.39
N GLU A 99 -3.59 -10.09 -5.85
CA GLU A 99 -4.61 -10.87 -6.55
C GLU A 99 -5.04 -10.16 -7.85
N GLU A 100 -5.30 -8.86 -7.80
CA GLU A 100 -5.63 -8.07 -9.00
C GLU A 100 -4.50 -8.12 -10.06
N ALA A 101 -3.24 -8.04 -9.63
CA ALA A 101 -2.11 -8.15 -10.55
C ALA A 101 -1.98 -9.55 -11.17
N VAL A 102 -2.28 -10.61 -10.41
CA VAL A 102 -2.31 -11.99 -10.90
C VAL A 102 -3.45 -12.20 -11.89
N GLU A 103 -4.65 -11.68 -11.60
CA GLU A 103 -5.80 -11.74 -12.52
C GLU A 103 -5.50 -11.03 -13.85
N LEU A 104 -4.75 -9.93 -13.79
CA LEU A 104 -4.39 -9.14 -14.97
C LEU A 104 -3.13 -9.63 -15.70
N LYS A 105 -2.43 -10.66 -15.20
CA LYS A 105 -1.09 -11.05 -15.68
C LYS A 105 -0.98 -11.32 -17.18
N ASP A 106 -2.03 -11.89 -17.77
CA ASP A 106 -2.04 -12.23 -19.20
C ASP A 106 -2.22 -10.97 -20.08
N SER A 107 -2.83 -9.93 -19.52
CA SER A 107 -3.09 -8.66 -20.20
C SER A 107 -2.06 -7.56 -19.89
N LYS A 108 -1.38 -7.64 -18.74
CA LYS A 108 -0.44 -6.65 -18.20
C LYS A 108 0.68 -7.32 -17.40
N PRO A 109 1.59 -8.05 -18.07
CA PRO A 109 2.67 -8.80 -17.41
C PRO A 109 3.62 -7.92 -16.58
N GLU A 110 3.71 -6.62 -16.89
CA GLU A 110 4.51 -5.63 -16.16
C GLU A 110 4.05 -5.45 -14.70
N LEU A 111 2.77 -5.69 -14.39
CA LEU A 111 2.25 -5.56 -13.03
C LEU A 111 2.83 -6.62 -12.09
N LYS A 112 3.15 -7.80 -12.61
CA LYS A 112 3.73 -8.90 -11.81
C LYS A 112 5.12 -8.54 -11.27
N GLY A 113 5.98 -7.96 -12.11
CA GLY A 113 7.31 -7.49 -11.69
C GLY A 113 7.25 -6.29 -10.75
N SER A 114 6.21 -5.45 -10.89
CA SER A 114 5.97 -4.29 -10.02
C SER A 114 5.65 -4.72 -8.59
N LEU A 115 4.83 -5.76 -8.41
CA LEU A 115 4.41 -6.25 -7.09
C LEU A 115 5.59 -6.76 -6.24
N ALA A 116 6.43 -7.61 -6.82
CA ALA A 116 7.58 -8.18 -6.12
C ALA A 116 8.58 -7.08 -5.73
N SER A 117 8.78 -6.09 -6.61
CA SER A 117 9.64 -4.93 -6.35
C SER A 117 9.08 -4.06 -5.22
N LEU A 118 7.77 -3.81 -5.22
CA LEU A 118 7.07 -3.04 -4.20
C LEU A 118 7.13 -3.72 -2.82
N ALA A 119 6.81 -5.02 -2.76
CA ALA A 119 6.88 -5.79 -1.53
C ALA A 119 8.30 -5.83 -0.95
N ASN A 120 9.33 -5.94 -1.81
CA ASN A 120 10.72 -5.88 -1.37
C ASN A 120 11.09 -4.52 -0.78
N GLN A 121 10.61 -3.40 -1.34
CA GLN A 121 10.87 -2.07 -0.78
C GLN A 121 10.17 -1.85 0.56
N ILE A 122 8.96 -2.37 0.73
CA ILE A 122 8.21 -2.33 1.99
C ILE A 122 8.98 -3.08 3.10
N LEU A 123 9.52 -4.25 2.77
CA LEU A 123 10.35 -5.04 3.69
C LEU A 123 11.69 -4.36 4.01
N SER A 124 12.37 -3.78 3.02
CA SER A 124 13.66 -3.12 3.22
C SER A 124 13.55 -1.90 4.14
N HIS A 125 12.43 -1.19 4.08
CA HIS A 125 12.12 -0.04 4.93
C HIS A 125 11.51 -0.43 6.29
N LYS A 126 11.39 -1.74 6.59
CA LYS A 126 10.85 -2.27 7.86
C LYS A 126 9.44 -1.76 8.20
N VAL A 127 8.64 -1.50 7.16
CA VAL A 127 7.26 -1.02 7.30
C VAL A 127 6.34 -2.14 7.82
N ALA A 128 6.61 -3.38 7.43
CA ALA A 128 5.88 -4.55 7.90
C ALA A 128 6.80 -5.72 8.24
N ASN A 129 6.33 -6.55 9.17
CA ASN A 129 6.98 -7.79 9.54
C ASN A 129 7.02 -8.76 8.34
N ALA A 130 8.22 -9.26 8.03
CA ALA A 130 8.45 -10.20 6.94
C ALA A 130 7.65 -11.49 7.08
N ASP A 131 7.39 -11.95 8.29
CA ASP A 131 6.65 -13.20 8.50
C ASP A 131 5.15 -13.00 8.28
N LEU A 132 4.59 -11.86 8.70
CA LEU A 132 3.20 -11.49 8.42
C LEU A 132 2.96 -11.32 6.91
N LEU A 133 3.91 -10.71 6.21
CA LEU A 133 3.88 -10.57 4.75
C LEU A 133 3.92 -11.92 4.03
N LYS A 134 4.75 -12.87 4.49
CA LYS A 134 4.80 -14.23 3.93
C LYS A 134 3.54 -15.05 4.16
N GLU A 135 2.82 -14.81 5.26
CA GLU A 135 1.56 -15.51 5.54
C GLU A 135 0.40 -15.00 4.69
N ARG A 136 0.48 -13.75 4.20
CA ARG A 136 -0.63 -13.04 3.54
C ARG A 136 -0.45 -12.86 2.04
N VAL A 137 0.78 -12.87 1.55
CA VAL A 137 1.07 -12.74 0.12
C VAL A 137 1.07 -14.14 -0.52
N SER A 138 0.37 -14.30 -1.65
CA SER A 138 0.25 -15.62 -2.30
C SER A 138 1.62 -16.22 -2.65
N GLU A 139 1.69 -17.55 -2.64
CA GLU A 139 2.94 -18.29 -2.89
C GLU A 139 3.59 -17.89 -4.24
N GLU A 140 2.77 -17.56 -5.24
CA GLU A 140 3.21 -17.08 -6.55
C GLU A 140 3.92 -15.71 -6.49
N VAL A 141 3.46 -14.82 -5.62
CA VAL A 141 4.10 -13.52 -5.40
C VAL A 141 5.37 -13.67 -4.56
N LEU A 142 5.36 -14.57 -3.56
CA LEU A 142 6.54 -14.89 -2.74
C LEU A 142 7.65 -15.55 -3.55
N GLN A 143 7.31 -16.44 -4.48
CA GLN A 143 8.27 -17.10 -5.36
C GLN A 143 9.01 -16.08 -6.24
N GLU A 144 8.32 -15.06 -6.76
CA GLU A 144 8.94 -13.98 -7.53
C GLU A 144 9.81 -13.05 -6.67
N MET A 145 9.38 -12.75 -5.43
CA MET A 145 10.21 -12.00 -4.48
C MET A 145 11.53 -12.72 -4.16
N ALA A 146 11.53 -14.06 -4.12
CA ALA A 146 12.73 -14.87 -3.89
C ALA A 146 13.70 -14.83 -5.10
N LEU A 147 13.19 -14.69 -6.32
CA LEU A 147 14.00 -14.59 -7.54
C LEU A 147 14.78 -13.26 -7.60
N ILE A 148 14.22 -12.16 -7.07
CA ILE A 148 14.88 -10.84 -7.05
C ILE A 148 16.11 -10.81 -6.12
N LYS A 149 16.17 -11.64 -5.07
CA LYS A 149 17.36 -11.74 -4.20
C LYS A 149 18.55 -12.48 -4.85
N SER A 150 18.35 -13.08 -6.01
CA SER A 150 19.33 -13.96 -6.67
C SER A 150 19.93 -13.36 -7.94
N ALA A 151 19.59 -12.11 -8.28
CA ALA A 151 20.08 -11.35 -9.43
C ALA A 151 20.89 -10.13 -8.97
#